data_AF-A0A0Q7F4W6-F1
#
_entry.id   AF-A0A0Q7F4W6-F1
#
_cell.length_a   1.000
_cell.length_b   1.000
_cell.length_c   1.000
_cell.angle_alpha   90.00
_cell.angle_beta   90.00
_cell.angle_gamma   90.00
#
_symmetry.space_group_name_H-M   'P 1'
#
loop_
_entity.id
_entity.type
_entity.pdbx_description
1 polymer ?
#
loop_
_entity_poly.entity_id
_entity_poly.type
_entity_poly.pdbx_seq_one_letter_code
_entity_poly.pdbx_strand_id
1 'polypeptide(L)'
;MTRRGALLLMACLAASPAFALAAAGKTATGKAAAAAAKNPRAFQFGAIGHAFKADADEALLKRAIAEVNQEKPVFIVATGIKGAGEPCSDKLYAQRKEVLDESPRPIIVSPAGSDWTACRNSAGRSNAIERLNRIREVFYPDNRSLGAQPITLTRLSATAKFRSYAENAYWEHGPVLFATLNLPAKNNHYLQEAGRNSEFEDRLVANRAWLHRLFAMAQRRGVEGIVLFSDGDLGAHVEEGFSLLGGFSEKQDGFTQVRKQVRALAEKFKGKVLLIDNQGDGKTAPAITWHGNLGHLGLGAEWEAVRVQPGSGALFTLVDGADAAP
;
A
#
# COMPACT_ATOMS: atom_id res chain seq x y z
N MET A 1 53.24 47.81 27.91
CA MET A 1 53.44 49.22 28.34
C MET A 1 52.06 49.85 28.57
N THR A 2 51.89 50.52 29.72
CA THR A 2 50.82 51.51 30.10
C THR A 2 49.35 51.07 29.96
N ARG A 3 48.59 50.63 30.99
CA ARG A 3 48.06 51.24 32.25
C ARG A 3 47.20 52.51 32.10
N ARG A 4 45.97 52.42 32.68
CA ARG A 4 45.00 53.41 33.24
C ARG A 4 43.63 53.33 32.52
N GLY A 5 42.47 53.08 33.12
CA GLY A 5 42.02 53.06 34.52
C GLY A 5 41.04 54.21 34.77
N ALA A 6 39.75 53.92 34.96
CA ALA A 6 38.81 54.68 35.82
C ALA A 6 37.46 53.96 35.93
N LEU A 7 37.16 53.52 37.15
CA LEU A 7 35.86 53.09 37.67
C LEU A 7 35.14 54.32 38.23
N LEU A 8 33.80 54.37 38.17
CA LEU A 8 33.00 55.09 39.17
C LEU A 8 31.64 54.40 39.33
N LEU A 9 31.46 53.84 40.53
CA LEU A 9 30.19 53.38 41.11
C LEU A 9 29.37 54.60 41.55
N MET A 10 28.03 54.50 41.45
CA MET A 10 27.16 55.03 42.50
C MET A 10 25.90 54.17 42.64
N ALA A 11 25.63 53.75 43.87
CA ALA A 11 24.47 53.00 44.34
C ALA A 11 23.54 53.93 45.15
N CYS A 12 22.24 53.60 45.22
CA CYS A 12 21.31 53.74 46.36
C CYS A 12 19.86 53.49 45.85
N LEU A 13 19.14 52.42 46.21
CA LEU A 13 18.44 52.05 47.46
C LEU A 13 17.08 52.74 47.70
N ALA A 14 16.09 51.87 48.04
CA ALA A 14 14.81 52.09 48.72
C ALA A 14 13.65 52.69 47.90
N ALA A 15 12.36 52.41 48.11
CA ALA A 15 11.58 51.38 48.84
C ALA A 15 10.10 51.65 48.46
N SER A 16 9.24 50.63 48.46
CA SER A 16 7.80 50.65 48.11
C SER A 16 6.93 51.50 49.08
N PRO A 17 5.64 51.84 48.77
CA PRO A 17 4.55 50.87 48.99
C PRO A 17 3.30 50.93 48.06
N ALA A 18 2.61 49.78 48.07
CA ALA A 18 1.21 49.40 47.81
C ALA A 18 0.15 50.41 47.31
N PHE A 19 -0.63 49.97 46.31
CA PHE A 19 -2.10 50.06 46.32
C PHE A 19 -2.71 48.82 45.65
N ALA A 20 -3.67 48.20 46.33
CA ALA A 20 -4.39 47.01 45.91
C ALA A 20 -5.62 47.37 45.06
N LEU A 21 -6.00 46.50 44.12
CA LEU A 21 -7.41 46.26 43.81
C LEU A 21 -7.61 44.82 43.30
N ALA A 22 -8.49 44.11 43.99
CA ALA A 22 -8.89 42.75 43.70
C ALA A 22 -9.75 42.66 42.43
N ALA A 23 -9.51 41.64 41.61
CA ALA A 23 -10.48 41.16 40.63
C ALA A 23 -10.56 39.63 40.77
N ALA A 24 -11.68 39.17 41.32
CA ALA A 24 -12.04 37.76 41.42
C ALA A 24 -12.26 37.18 40.01
N GLY A 25 -11.25 36.50 39.48
CA GLY A 25 -11.36 35.71 38.26
C GLY A 25 -12.12 34.41 38.54
N LYS A 26 -13.35 34.32 38.06
CA LYS A 26 -14.16 33.09 38.05
C LYS A 26 -13.38 31.99 37.31
N THR A 27 -12.92 30.97 38.03
CA THR A 27 -12.45 29.71 37.44
C THR A 27 -13.67 28.99 36.85
N ALA A 28 -13.93 29.21 35.58
CA ALA A 28 -14.83 28.36 34.81
C ALA A 28 -14.20 26.97 34.69
N THR A 29 -14.69 26.02 35.48
CA THR A 29 -14.43 24.59 35.28
C THR A 29 -15.06 24.19 33.94
N GLY A 30 -14.31 24.34 32.85
CA GLY A 30 -14.63 23.76 31.57
C GLY A 30 -14.60 22.26 31.70
N LYS A 31 -15.77 21.62 31.85
CA LYS A 31 -15.94 20.21 31.51
C LYS A 31 -15.49 20.08 30.06
N ALA A 32 -14.28 19.55 29.85
CA ALA A 32 -13.87 19.04 28.55
C ALA A 32 -14.89 17.96 28.22
N ALA A 33 -15.86 18.29 27.36
CA ALA A 33 -16.65 17.29 26.68
C ALA A 33 -15.63 16.45 25.90
N ALA A 34 -15.33 15.26 26.42
CA ALA A 34 -14.68 14.23 25.66
C ALA A 34 -15.51 14.12 24.38
N ALA A 35 -14.96 14.60 23.26
CA ALA A 35 -15.55 14.35 21.97
C ALA A 35 -15.67 12.84 21.88
N ALA A 36 -16.90 12.34 21.98
CA ALA A 36 -17.19 10.94 21.77
C ALA A 36 -16.52 10.59 20.44
N ALA A 37 -15.48 9.76 20.49
CA ALA A 37 -14.81 9.28 19.30
C ALA A 37 -15.90 8.67 18.45
N LYS A 38 -16.29 9.36 17.37
CA LYS A 38 -17.25 8.82 16.42
C LYS A 38 -16.60 7.54 15.93
N ASN A 39 -17.15 6.39 16.33
CA ASN A 39 -16.71 5.11 15.81
C ASN A 39 -16.63 5.26 14.28
N PRO A 40 -15.47 5.00 13.66
CA PRO A 40 -15.33 5.19 12.23
C PRO A 40 -16.39 4.32 11.54
N ARG A 41 -17.15 4.91 10.61
CA ARG A 41 -18.23 4.18 9.93
C ARG A 41 -17.62 3.06 9.09
N ALA A 42 -18.33 1.93 9.00
CA ALA A 42 -17.99 0.88 8.06
C ALA A 42 -17.94 1.42 6.63
N PHE A 43 -17.00 0.91 5.84
CA PHE A 43 -16.82 1.26 4.44
C PHE A 43 -16.38 0.03 3.66
N GLN A 44 -16.29 0.15 2.34
CA GLN A 44 -15.88 -0.94 1.46
C GLN A 44 -14.85 -0.42 0.48
N PHE A 45 -13.88 -1.25 0.12
CA PHE A 45 -12.98 -0.97 -1.00
C PHE A 45 -13.06 -2.10 -2.02
N GLY A 46 -12.82 -1.77 -3.28
CA GLY A 46 -12.72 -2.74 -4.36
C GLY A 46 -11.29 -3.15 -4.61
N ALA A 47 -11.07 -4.40 -5.00
CA ALA A 47 -9.81 -4.89 -5.53
C ALA A 47 -10.10 -5.63 -6.83
N ILE A 48 -9.56 -5.15 -7.94
CA ILE A 48 -9.70 -5.80 -9.24
C ILE A 48 -8.49 -6.70 -9.42
N GLY A 49 -8.77 -8.01 -9.52
CA GLY A 49 -7.80 -9.01 -9.89
C GLY A 49 -7.44 -8.91 -11.36
N HIS A 50 -6.30 -9.44 -11.73
CA HIS A 50 -5.83 -9.41 -13.10
C HIS A 50 -6.59 -10.42 -13.96
N ALA A 51 -7.71 -9.99 -14.53
CA ALA A 51 -8.61 -10.74 -15.43
C ALA A 51 -7.96 -11.25 -16.74
N PHE A 52 -6.66 -11.04 -16.90
CA PHE A 52 -5.95 -11.00 -18.17
C PHE A 52 -5.03 -12.21 -18.40
N LYS A 53 -5.33 -13.33 -17.74
CA LYS A 53 -4.48 -14.54 -17.81
C LYS A 53 -4.52 -15.22 -19.20
N ALA A 54 -5.47 -14.87 -20.08
CA ALA A 54 -5.46 -15.19 -21.51
C ALA A 54 -6.09 -14.06 -22.35
N ASP A 55 -5.40 -13.59 -23.40
CA ASP A 55 -5.85 -12.64 -24.43
C ASP A 55 -6.78 -11.51 -23.94
N ALA A 56 -6.20 -10.66 -23.11
CA ALA A 56 -6.88 -9.63 -22.36
C ALA A 56 -7.58 -8.56 -23.21
N ASP A 57 -8.89 -8.44 -23.00
CA ASP A 57 -9.77 -7.46 -23.61
C ASP A 57 -9.96 -6.25 -22.67
N GLU A 58 -9.89 -5.05 -23.24
CA GLU A 58 -10.24 -3.80 -22.57
C GLU A 58 -11.66 -3.84 -21.97
N ALA A 59 -12.58 -4.54 -22.63
CA ALA A 59 -13.95 -4.68 -22.18
C ALA A 59 -14.05 -5.40 -20.83
N LEU A 60 -13.15 -6.35 -20.54
CA LEU A 60 -13.11 -7.03 -19.23
C LEU A 60 -12.72 -6.05 -18.12
N LEU A 61 -11.75 -5.16 -18.37
CA LEU A 61 -11.37 -4.12 -17.41
C LEU A 61 -12.54 -3.17 -17.13
N LYS A 62 -13.18 -2.69 -18.20
CA LYS A 62 -14.35 -1.80 -18.12
C LYS A 62 -15.48 -2.46 -17.33
N ARG A 63 -15.76 -3.74 -17.60
CA ARG A 63 -16.77 -4.51 -16.89
C ARG A 63 -16.43 -4.65 -15.40
N ALA A 64 -15.21 -5.08 -15.06
CA ALA A 64 -14.79 -5.23 -13.68
C ALA A 64 -14.87 -3.90 -12.91
N ILE A 65 -14.47 -2.78 -13.53
CA ILE A 65 -14.63 -1.44 -12.95
C ILE A 65 -16.11 -1.12 -12.75
N ALA A 66 -16.97 -1.38 -13.73
CA ALA A 66 -18.40 -1.10 -13.62
C ALA A 66 -19.07 -1.92 -12.51
N GLU A 67 -18.78 -3.22 -12.42
CA GLU A 67 -19.35 -4.14 -11.43
C GLU A 67 -18.88 -3.81 -10.02
N VAL A 68 -17.57 -3.66 -9.77
CA VAL A 68 -17.09 -3.32 -8.43
C VAL A 68 -17.61 -1.95 -7.96
N ASN A 69 -17.93 -1.03 -8.88
CA ASN A 69 -18.53 0.24 -8.54
C ASN A 69 -19.98 0.13 -8.03
N GLN A 70 -20.70 -0.95 -8.34
CA GLN A 70 -22.05 -1.21 -7.83
C GLN A 70 -22.05 -1.42 -6.31
N GLU A 71 -20.95 -1.96 -5.77
CA GLU A 71 -20.71 -2.10 -4.33
C GLU A 71 -20.40 -0.78 -3.61
N LYS A 72 -20.36 0.33 -4.36
CA LYS A 72 -20.09 1.70 -3.87
C LYS A 72 -18.81 1.80 -3.01
N PRO A 73 -17.66 1.26 -3.49
CA PRO A 73 -16.43 1.32 -2.74
C PRO A 73 -15.92 2.76 -2.61
N VAL A 74 -15.18 3.05 -1.53
CA VAL A 74 -14.56 4.36 -1.34
C VAL A 74 -13.35 4.59 -2.26
N PHE A 75 -12.71 3.51 -2.72
CA PHE A 75 -11.68 3.47 -3.75
C PHE A 75 -11.56 2.03 -4.29
N ILE A 76 -10.89 1.87 -5.42
CA ILE A 76 -10.58 0.58 -6.04
C ILE A 76 -9.07 0.44 -6.20
N VAL A 77 -8.52 -0.76 -6.00
CA VAL A 77 -7.13 -1.10 -6.33
C VAL A 77 -7.11 -2.07 -7.50
N ALA A 78 -6.47 -1.70 -8.61
CA ALA A 78 -6.23 -2.60 -9.74
C ALA A 78 -4.84 -3.22 -9.61
N THR A 79 -4.75 -4.55 -9.50
CA THR A 79 -3.50 -5.30 -9.33
C THR A 79 -2.89 -5.76 -10.67
N GLY A 80 -2.77 -4.81 -11.59
CA GLY A 80 -2.11 -4.97 -12.89
C GLY A 80 -2.72 -4.07 -13.96
N ILE A 81 -2.04 -3.95 -15.10
CA ILE A 81 -2.40 -3.05 -16.20
C ILE A 81 -2.78 -3.84 -17.46
N LYS A 82 -2.05 -4.92 -17.77
CA LYS A 82 -2.21 -5.69 -19.00
C LYS A 82 -1.89 -7.18 -18.86
N GLY A 83 -2.49 -8.01 -19.69
CA GLY A 83 -2.18 -9.44 -19.77
C GLY A 83 -0.75 -9.74 -20.19
N ALA A 84 -0.32 -10.98 -19.93
CA ALA A 84 1.02 -11.44 -20.29
C ALA A 84 1.20 -11.55 -21.82
N GLY A 85 0.14 -11.87 -22.57
CA GLY A 85 0.14 -11.94 -24.04
C GLY A 85 -0.01 -10.58 -24.73
N GLU A 86 -0.43 -9.54 -24.01
CA GLU A 86 -0.61 -8.22 -24.58
C GLU A 86 0.72 -7.48 -24.80
N PRO A 87 0.82 -6.68 -25.88
CA PRO A 87 2.05 -5.97 -26.21
C PRO A 87 2.41 -4.94 -25.14
N CYS A 88 3.69 -4.86 -24.76
CA CYS A 88 4.20 -3.83 -23.85
C CYS A 88 4.40 -2.47 -24.55
N SER A 89 3.39 -2.03 -25.30
CA SER A 89 3.44 -0.80 -26.08
C SER A 89 2.94 0.41 -25.29
N ASP A 90 3.48 1.58 -25.58
CA ASP A 90 3.02 2.86 -25.03
C ASP A 90 1.54 3.11 -25.35
N LYS A 91 1.09 2.69 -26.54
CA LYS A 91 -0.32 2.77 -26.94
C LYS A 91 -1.21 2.00 -25.98
N LEU A 92 -0.85 0.77 -25.63
CA LEU A 92 -1.64 -0.05 -24.71
C LEU A 92 -1.67 0.57 -23.31
N TYR A 93 -0.53 1.02 -22.79
CA TYR A 93 -0.49 1.67 -21.48
C TYR A 93 -1.34 2.95 -21.44
N ALA A 94 -1.32 3.75 -22.49
CA ALA A 94 -2.17 4.94 -22.61
C ALA A 94 -3.67 4.57 -22.63
N GLN A 95 -4.05 3.58 -23.43
CA GLN A 95 -5.44 3.09 -23.49
C GLN A 95 -5.91 2.55 -22.13
N ARG A 96 -5.10 1.74 -21.46
CA ARG A 96 -5.44 1.23 -20.11
C ARG A 96 -5.55 2.35 -19.08
N LYS A 97 -4.69 3.37 -19.17
CA LYS A 97 -4.78 4.55 -18.31
C LYS A 97 -6.10 5.30 -18.51
N GLU A 98 -6.52 5.51 -19.75
CA GLU A 98 -7.79 6.18 -20.09
C GLU A 98 -8.98 5.45 -19.44
N VAL A 99 -9.05 4.13 -19.59
CA VAL A 99 -10.09 3.30 -18.95
C VAL A 99 -10.09 3.42 -17.42
N LEU A 100 -8.91 3.42 -16.80
CA LEU A 100 -8.79 3.55 -15.35
C LEU A 100 -9.16 4.96 -14.86
N ASP A 101 -8.89 6.00 -15.66
CA ASP A 101 -9.27 7.39 -15.38
C ASP A 101 -10.78 7.65 -15.52
N GLU A 102 -11.48 6.89 -16.36
CA GLU A 102 -12.94 6.96 -16.52
C GLU A 102 -13.71 6.45 -15.28
N SER A 103 -13.04 5.74 -14.35
CA SER A 103 -13.71 5.21 -13.17
C SER A 103 -14.30 6.33 -12.30
N PRO A 104 -15.57 6.23 -11.87
CA PRO A 104 -16.20 7.22 -11.01
C PRO A 104 -15.57 7.27 -9.60
N ARG A 105 -14.84 6.24 -9.20
CA ARG A 105 -14.14 6.13 -7.91
C ARG A 105 -12.63 6.25 -8.10
N PRO A 106 -11.89 6.69 -7.06
CA PRO A 106 -10.43 6.69 -7.13
C PRO A 106 -9.89 5.29 -7.41
N ILE A 107 -8.99 5.17 -8.37
CA ILE A 107 -8.29 3.92 -8.71
C ILE A 107 -6.80 4.04 -8.39
N ILE A 108 -6.29 3.09 -7.59
CA ILE A 108 -4.87 2.91 -7.33
C ILE A 108 -4.38 1.73 -8.14
N VAL A 109 -3.30 1.91 -8.90
CA VAL A 109 -2.72 0.84 -9.72
C VAL A 109 -1.50 0.25 -9.02
N SER A 110 -1.55 -1.04 -8.70
CA SER A 110 -0.39 -1.82 -8.25
C SER A 110 0.15 -2.63 -9.43
N PRO A 111 1.44 -2.49 -9.81
CA PRO A 111 1.94 -3.13 -11.01
C PRO A 111 2.06 -4.65 -10.82
N ALA A 112 1.78 -5.38 -11.89
CA ALA A 112 1.96 -6.82 -11.99
C ALA A 112 3.17 -7.21 -12.84
N GLY A 113 3.65 -8.44 -12.68
CA GLY A 113 4.76 -8.97 -13.46
C GLY A 113 4.47 -8.99 -14.96
N SER A 114 3.23 -9.25 -15.36
CA SER A 114 2.80 -9.16 -16.76
C SER A 114 2.99 -7.76 -17.35
N ASP A 115 2.92 -6.71 -16.54
CA ASP A 115 3.01 -5.33 -17.00
C ASP A 115 4.42 -4.98 -17.47
N TRP A 116 5.46 -5.51 -16.83
CA TRP A 116 6.85 -5.13 -17.08
C TRP A 116 7.83 -6.32 -17.14
N THR A 117 7.82 -7.23 -16.16
CA THR A 117 8.80 -8.34 -16.08
C THR A 117 8.76 -9.27 -17.30
N ALA A 118 7.56 -9.49 -17.83
CA ALA A 118 7.32 -10.38 -18.97
C ALA A 118 7.65 -9.72 -20.31
N CYS A 119 7.90 -8.41 -20.34
CA CYS A 119 8.09 -7.67 -21.58
C CYS A 119 9.36 -8.07 -22.32
N ARG A 120 9.20 -8.22 -23.64
CA ARG A 120 10.28 -8.50 -24.59
C ARG A 120 10.18 -7.51 -25.75
N ASN A 121 11.33 -7.12 -26.29
CA ASN A 121 11.39 -6.33 -27.53
C ASN A 121 11.21 -7.23 -28.77
N SER A 122 11.20 -6.62 -29.96
CA SER A 122 11.04 -7.33 -31.24
C SER A 122 12.14 -8.36 -31.53
N ALA A 123 13.31 -8.23 -30.89
CA ALA A 123 14.41 -9.19 -30.97
C ALA A 123 14.33 -10.28 -29.88
N GLY A 124 13.23 -10.36 -29.13
CA GLY A 124 13.03 -11.34 -28.06
C GLY A 124 13.83 -11.07 -26.77
N ARG A 125 14.53 -9.94 -26.66
CA ARG A 125 15.32 -9.58 -25.47
C ARG A 125 14.44 -8.88 -24.44
N SER A 126 14.76 -9.06 -23.16
CA SER A 126 14.06 -8.36 -22.07
C SER A 126 14.23 -6.84 -22.20
N ASN A 127 13.12 -6.11 -22.09
CA ASN A 127 13.08 -4.65 -21.91
C ASN A 127 12.34 -4.27 -20.61
N ALA A 128 12.30 -5.19 -19.64
CA ALA A 128 11.50 -5.06 -18.42
C ALA A 128 11.75 -3.76 -17.64
N ILE A 129 13.01 -3.36 -17.46
CA ILE A 129 13.36 -2.14 -16.69
C ILE A 129 12.88 -0.88 -17.41
N GLU A 130 13.06 -0.83 -18.72
CA GLU A 130 12.63 0.28 -19.54
C GLU A 130 11.10 0.40 -19.52
N ARG A 131 10.38 -0.73 -19.60
CA ARG A 131 8.91 -0.77 -19.45
C ARG A 131 8.44 -0.40 -18.04
N LEU A 132 9.14 -0.82 -16.99
CA LEU A 132 8.84 -0.42 -15.61
C LEU A 132 8.98 1.10 -15.42
N ASN A 133 10.02 1.70 -15.99
CA ASN A 133 10.19 3.15 -15.98
C ASN A 133 9.06 3.85 -16.74
N ARG A 134 8.66 3.31 -17.89
CA ARG A 134 7.53 3.85 -18.65
C ARG A 134 6.21 3.78 -17.87
N ILE A 135 5.94 2.68 -17.18
CA ILE A 135 4.78 2.56 -16.29
C ILE A 135 4.82 3.64 -15.21
N ARG A 136 5.98 3.92 -14.61
CA ARG A 136 6.12 4.96 -13.58
C ARG A 136 5.78 6.35 -14.10
N GLU A 137 6.19 6.68 -15.32
CA GLU A 137 5.83 7.95 -15.97
C GLU A 137 4.34 8.05 -16.26
N VAL A 138 3.72 6.96 -16.73
CA VAL A 138 2.33 6.95 -17.20
C VAL A 138 1.35 6.90 -16.03
N PHE A 139 1.58 6.02 -15.07
CA PHE A 139 0.63 5.71 -13.99
C PHE A 139 0.95 6.41 -12.67
N TYR A 140 2.18 6.87 -12.47
CA TYR A 140 2.63 7.49 -11.20
C TYR A 140 3.30 8.87 -11.41
N PRO A 141 2.75 9.77 -12.26
CA PRO A 141 3.40 11.05 -12.55
C PRO A 141 3.49 11.97 -11.33
N ASP A 142 2.56 11.82 -10.38
CA ASP A 142 2.48 12.60 -9.16
C ASP A 142 1.89 11.79 -7.99
N ASN A 143 1.55 12.47 -6.90
CA ASN A 143 1.01 11.88 -5.68
C ASN A 143 -0.52 11.69 -5.70
N ARG A 144 -1.17 11.63 -6.86
CA ARG A 144 -2.60 11.34 -6.99
C ARG A 144 -2.86 9.93 -7.50
N SER A 145 -4.01 9.38 -7.13
CA SER A 145 -4.58 8.18 -7.76
C SER A 145 -5.16 8.53 -9.14
N LEU A 146 -5.57 7.52 -9.90
CA LEU A 146 -6.40 7.68 -11.10
C LEU A 146 -7.89 7.80 -10.72
N GLY A 147 -8.74 7.93 -11.74
CA GLY A 147 -10.20 8.01 -11.62
C GLY A 147 -10.72 9.44 -11.45
N ALA A 148 -12.03 9.62 -11.58
CA ALA A 148 -12.71 10.92 -11.57
C ALA A 148 -12.63 11.67 -10.22
N GLN A 149 -12.40 10.95 -9.11
CA GLN A 149 -12.27 11.51 -7.77
C GLN A 149 -10.94 11.11 -7.12
N PRO A 150 -9.79 11.61 -7.62
CA PRO A 150 -8.51 11.06 -7.24
C PRO A 150 -8.09 11.48 -5.84
N ILE A 151 -7.61 10.52 -5.04
CA ILE A 151 -7.10 10.73 -3.69
C ILE A 151 -5.61 11.03 -3.67
N THR A 152 -5.13 11.65 -2.60
CA THR A 152 -3.70 11.87 -2.38
C THR A 152 -3.06 10.61 -1.81
N LEU A 153 -1.94 10.21 -2.41
CA LEU A 153 -1.12 9.07 -2.04
C LEU A 153 0.25 9.55 -1.56
N THR A 154 0.80 8.90 -0.54
CA THR A 154 2.21 9.10 -0.18
C THR A 154 3.04 8.00 -0.81
N ARG A 155 3.98 8.38 -1.68
CA ARG A 155 4.83 7.43 -2.41
C ARG A 155 6.18 7.23 -1.73
N LEU A 156 6.76 6.04 -1.87
CA LEU A 156 8.13 5.76 -1.44
C LEU A 156 9.14 6.68 -2.15
N SER A 157 8.86 7.05 -3.40
CA SER A 157 9.65 8.01 -4.21
C SER A 157 9.81 9.39 -3.58
N ALA A 158 8.97 9.78 -2.61
CA ALA A 158 9.17 11.01 -1.83
C ALA A 158 10.43 10.95 -0.95
N THR A 159 10.97 9.75 -0.68
CA THR A 159 12.25 9.57 0.03
C THR A 159 13.40 9.67 -0.98
N ALA A 160 14.34 10.58 -0.76
CA ALA A 160 15.45 10.84 -1.70
C ALA A 160 16.25 9.58 -2.10
N LYS A 161 16.43 8.62 -1.18
CA LYS A 161 17.10 7.33 -1.44
C LYS A 161 16.33 6.42 -2.39
N PHE A 162 15.01 6.57 -2.48
CA PHE A 162 14.11 5.66 -3.20
C PHE A 162 13.29 6.37 -4.28
N ARG A 163 13.80 7.47 -4.87
CA ARG A 163 13.09 8.26 -5.89
C ARG A 163 12.57 7.44 -7.07
N SER A 164 13.23 6.34 -7.40
CA SER A 164 12.84 5.47 -8.50
C SER A 164 11.64 4.56 -8.19
N TYR A 165 11.11 4.50 -6.96
CA TYR A 165 10.04 3.57 -6.57
C TYR A 165 8.69 4.27 -6.37
N ALA A 166 8.16 4.85 -7.44
CA ALA A 166 6.90 5.59 -7.41
C ALA A 166 5.67 4.68 -7.27
N GLU A 167 5.78 3.42 -7.69
CA GLU A 167 4.71 2.43 -7.66
C GLU A 167 4.32 1.97 -6.25
N ASN A 168 5.22 2.12 -5.28
CA ASN A 168 4.96 1.84 -3.87
C ASN A 168 4.36 3.09 -3.21
N ALA A 169 3.08 3.00 -2.85
CA ALA A 169 2.33 4.11 -2.27
C ALA A 169 1.49 3.64 -1.08
N TYR A 170 1.24 4.52 -0.11
CA TYR A 170 0.28 4.28 0.96
C TYR A 170 -0.72 5.42 1.08
N TRP A 171 -1.88 5.08 1.61
CA TRP A 171 -2.94 6.01 1.99
C TRP A 171 -3.69 5.44 3.20
N GLU A 172 -4.51 6.27 3.84
CA GLU A 172 -5.32 5.88 4.99
C GLU A 172 -6.79 6.18 4.71
N HIS A 173 -7.67 5.28 5.16
CA HIS A 173 -9.11 5.50 5.18
C HIS A 173 -9.68 4.91 6.47
N GLY A 174 -10.32 5.74 7.28
CA GLY A 174 -10.70 5.35 8.65
C GLY A 174 -9.47 4.92 9.47
N PRO A 175 -9.58 3.85 10.28
CA PRO A 175 -8.47 3.34 11.08
C PRO A 175 -7.65 2.28 10.33
N VAL A 176 -7.57 2.34 9.00
CA VAL A 176 -6.83 1.35 8.19
C VAL A 176 -5.83 2.05 7.27
N LEU A 177 -4.61 1.52 7.25
CA LEU A 177 -3.55 1.89 6.31
C LEU A 177 -3.56 0.92 5.13
N PHE A 178 -3.53 1.44 3.91
CA PHE A 178 -3.49 0.67 2.68
C PHE A 178 -2.18 0.96 1.97
N ALA A 179 -1.54 -0.04 1.37
CA ALA A 179 -0.31 0.17 0.62
C ALA A 179 -0.10 -0.81 -0.53
N THR A 180 0.51 -0.33 -1.61
CA THR A 180 1.00 -1.15 -2.72
C THR A 180 2.45 -1.56 -2.51
N LEU A 181 2.78 -2.76 -2.99
CA LEU A 181 4.12 -3.36 -3.00
C LEU A 181 4.40 -3.96 -4.37
N ASN A 182 5.45 -3.46 -5.03
CA ASN A 182 5.94 -4.09 -6.25
C ASN A 182 6.64 -5.42 -5.93
N LEU A 183 5.87 -6.50 -6.00
CA LEU A 183 6.27 -7.89 -5.79
C LEU A 183 5.65 -8.74 -6.92
N PRO A 184 6.32 -8.90 -8.08
CA PRO A 184 5.76 -9.61 -9.24
C PRO A 184 5.69 -11.13 -9.02
N ALA A 185 4.63 -11.77 -9.50
CA ALA A 185 4.18 -13.11 -9.11
C ALA A 185 5.08 -14.30 -9.44
N LYS A 186 5.86 -14.28 -10.52
CA LYS A 186 6.60 -15.48 -10.96
C LYS A 186 7.56 -15.99 -9.87
N ASN A 187 8.38 -15.10 -9.34
CA ASN A 187 9.37 -15.38 -8.30
C ASN A 187 9.97 -14.06 -7.80
N ASN A 188 9.13 -13.03 -7.64
CA ASN A 188 9.59 -11.68 -7.32
C ASN A 188 10.62 -11.13 -8.32
N HIS A 189 10.64 -11.60 -9.59
CA HIS A 189 11.68 -11.31 -10.59
C HIS A 189 13.11 -11.74 -10.19
N TYR A 190 13.27 -12.72 -9.31
CA TYR A 190 14.57 -13.31 -9.02
C TYR A 190 15.04 -14.17 -10.20
N LEU A 191 16.23 -13.87 -10.74
CA LEU A 191 16.85 -14.64 -11.84
C LEU A 191 17.97 -15.52 -11.29
N GLN A 192 18.08 -16.76 -11.77
CA GLN A 192 19.10 -17.70 -11.29
C GLN A 192 20.45 -17.60 -12.05
N GLU A 193 20.61 -16.60 -12.90
CA GLU A 193 21.80 -16.45 -13.75
C GLU A 193 23.04 -16.09 -12.93
N ALA A 194 24.24 -16.49 -13.39
CA ALA A 194 25.53 -16.33 -12.70
C ALA A 194 26.02 -14.86 -12.56
N GLY A 195 25.11 -13.88 -12.69
CA GLY A 195 25.36 -12.45 -12.61
C GLY A 195 24.57 -11.78 -11.48
N ARG A 196 24.70 -10.46 -11.38
CA ARG A 196 24.05 -9.67 -10.32
C ARG A 196 22.57 -9.41 -10.65
N ASN A 197 21.69 -9.73 -9.71
CA ASN A 197 20.26 -9.46 -9.77
C ASN A 197 19.94 -8.01 -9.36
N SER A 198 20.59 -7.03 -9.98
CA SER A 198 20.62 -5.65 -9.47
C SER A 198 19.23 -5.04 -9.26
N GLU A 199 18.29 -5.25 -10.20
CA GLU A 199 16.91 -4.78 -10.04
C GLU A 199 16.26 -5.37 -8.79
N PHE A 200 16.29 -6.69 -8.67
CA PHE A 200 15.67 -7.42 -7.56
C PHE A 200 16.32 -7.04 -6.22
N GLU A 201 17.64 -6.98 -6.16
CA GLU A 201 18.40 -6.59 -4.96
C GLU A 201 18.05 -5.18 -4.50
N ASP A 202 18.04 -4.21 -5.41
CA ASP A 202 17.73 -2.81 -5.09
C ASP A 202 16.25 -2.67 -4.68
N ARG A 203 15.33 -3.33 -5.40
CA ARG A 203 13.91 -3.34 -5.06
C ARG A 203 13.64 -4.03 -3.72
N LEU A 204 14.39 -5.08 -3.39
CA LEU A 204 14.32 -5.73 -2.09
C LEU A 204 14.71 -4.77 -0.96
N VAL A 205 15.77 -3.98 -1.14
CA VAL A 205 16.16 -2.93 -0.18
C VAL A 205 15.07 -1.86 -0.04
N ALA A 206 14.47 -1.44 -1.15
CA ALA A 206 13.39 -0.46 -1.17
C ALA A 206 12.13 -0.99 -0.46
N ASN A 207 11.67 -2.19 -0.79
CA ASN A 207 10.52 -2.85 -0.17
C ASN A 207 10.76 -3.10 1.32
N ARG A 208 12.00 -3.45 1.71
CA ARG A 208 12.35 -3.61 3.13
C ARG A 208 12.19 -2.31 3.91
N ALA A 209 12.73 -1.21 3.40
CA ALA A 209 12.59 0.10 4.03
C ALA A 209 11.13 0.56 4.05
N TRP A 210 10.38 0.24 2.99
CA TRP A 210 8.97 0.55 2.87
C TRP A 210 8.13 -0.13 3.95
N LEU A 211 8.22 -1.46 4.06
CA LEU A 211 7.49 -2.23 5.07
C LEU A 211 7.80 -1.76 6.49
N HIS A 212 9.09 -1.52 6.81
CA HIS A 212 9.45 -0.96 8.12
C HIS A 212 8.75 0.39 8.39
N ARG A 213 8.72 1.28 7.39
CA ARG A 213 8.04 2.58 7.52
C ARG A 213 6.53 2.41 7.75
N LEU A 214 5.88 1.56 6.97
CA LEU A 214 4.42 1.34 7.05
C LEU A 214 4.02 0.80 8.41
N PHE A 215 4.66 -0.28 8.87
CA PHE A 215 4.33 -0.90 10.15
C PHE A 215 4.68 0.01 11.33
N ALA A 216 5.81 0.71 11.31
CA ALA A 216 6.16 1.66 12.36
C ALA A 216 5.15 2.82 12.41
N MET A 217 4.66 3.28 11.26
CA MET A 217 3.63 4.31 11.18
C MET A 217 2.28 3.81 11.73
N ALA A 218 1.86 2.63 11.30
CA ALA A 218 0.64 1.97 11.75
C ALA A 218 0.63 1.79 13.28
N GLN A 219 1.75 1.32 13.86
CA GLN A 219 1.91 1.18 15.30
C GLN A 219 1.83 2.52 16.03
N ARG A 220 2.55 3.55 15.55
CA ARG A 220 2.53 4.89 16.18
C ARG A 220 1.16 5.55 16.11
N ARG A 221 0.41 5.33 15.01
CA ARG A 221 -0.92 5.91 14.79
C ARG A 221 -2.03 5.10 15.45
N GLY A 222 -1.75 3.86 15.87
CA GLY A 222 -2.75 2.97 16.46
C GLY A 222 -3.85 2.59 15.47
N VAL A 223 -3.52 2.42 14.18
CA VAL A 223 -4.49 1.93 13.19
C VAL A 223 -4.90 0.50 13.52
N GLU A 224 -6.14 0.14 13.22
CA GLU A 224 -6.71 -1.17 13.50
C GLU A 224 -6.29 -2.21 12.46
N GLY A 225 -5.92 -1.77 11.24
CA GLY A 225 -5.48 -2.68 10.20
C GLY A 225 -4.51 -2.10 9.18
N ILE A 226 -3.82 -3.01 8.50
CA ILE A 226 -2.98 -2.74 7.33
C ILE A 226 -3.45 -3.64 6.19
N VAL A 227 -3.63 -3.10 4.99
CA VAL A 227 -3.86 -3.89 3.77
C VAL A 227 -2.69 -3.69 2.81
N LEU A 228 -2.09 -4.78 2.36
CA LEU A 228 -0.94 -4.80 1.47
C LEU A 228 -1.33 -5.44 0.14
N PHE A 229 -1.17 -4.72 -0.95
CA PHE A 229 -1.47 -5.18 -2.31
C PHE A 229 -0.19 -5.53 -3.06
N SER A 230 -0.15 -6.72 -3.66
CA SER A 230 0.93 -7.16 -4.54
C SER A 230 0.39 -7.95 -5.73
N ASP A 231 1.26 -8.31 -6.67
CA ASP A 231 0.90 -9.26 -7.73
C ASP A 231 1.17 -10.70 -7.28
N GLY A 232 2.37 -10.93 -6.74
CA GLY A 232 2.76 -12.22 -6.19
C GLY A 232 2.24 -12.47 -4.79
N ASP A 233 1.86 -13.72 -4.55
CA ASP A 233 1.69 -14.26 -3.21
C ASP A 233 3.06 -14.45 -2.57
N LEU A 234 3.31 -13.68 -1.52
CA LEU A 234 4.54 -13.79 -0.74
C LEU A 234 4.50 -14.96 0.26
N GLY A 235 3.36 -15.62 0.48
CA GLY A 235 3.22 -16.84 1.27
C GLY A 235 3.36 -16.67 2.79
N ALA A 236 3.25 -15.44 3.34
CA ALA A 236 3.42 -15.23 4.77
C ALA A 236 2.29 -15.81 5.63
N HIS A 237 1.14 -16.11 5.03
CA HIS A 237 -0.05 -16.64 5.70
C HIS A 237 -0.02 -18.16 5.91
N VAL A 238 0.83 -18.89 5.16
CA VAL A 238 0.99 -20.35 5.30
C VAL A 238 2.07 -20.63 6.33
N GLU A 239 1.90 -21.66 7.18
CA GLU A 239 3.00 -22.12 8.03
C GLU A 239 4.12 -22.74 7.19
N GLU A 240 5.38 -22.46 7.53
CA GLU A 240 6.51 -23.14 6.90
C GLU A 240 6.49 -24.62 7.31
N GLY A 241 6.04 -25.49 6.39
CA GLY A 241 6.12 -26.93 6.57
C GLY A 241 7.57 -27.38 6.73
N PHE A 242 7.81 -28.33 7.62
CA PHE A 242 9.13 -28.93 7.84
C PHE A 242 9.54 -29.78 6.63
N SER A 243 10.17 -29.18 5.62
CA SER A 243 10.74 -29.91 4.49
C SER A 243 12.18 -30.30 4.77
N LEU A 244 12.45 -31.60 4.87
CA LEU A 244 13.81 -32.17 4.97
C LEU A 244 14.70 -31.84 3.76
N LEU A 245 14.14 -31.24 2.69
CA LEU A 245 14.84 -30.77 1.48
C LEU A 245 14.84 -29.22 1.35
N GLY A 246 14.37 -28.49 2.36
CA GLY A 246 14.08 -27.04 2.29
C GLY A 246 15.26 -26.15 1.88
N GLY A 247 16.50 -26.57 2.15
CA GLY A 247 17.71 -25.79 1.84
C GLY A 247 17.99 -25.57 0.34
N PHE A 248 17.42 -26.38 -0.55
CA PHE A 248 17.54 -26.17 -2.00
C PHE A 248 16.47 -25.23 -2.56
N SER A 249 15.28 -25.19 -1.94
CA SER A 249 14.16 -24.33 -2.35
C SER A 249 14.33 -22.89 -1.86
N GLU A 250 14.84 -22.67 -0.63
CA GLU A 250 15.08 -21.32 -0.10
C GLU A 250 16.07 -20.50 -0.95
N LYS A 251 17.07 -21.13 -1.56
CA LYS A 251 18.07 -20.44 -2.41
C LYS A 251 17.50 -19.86 -3.70
N GLN A 252 16.28 -20.26 -4.06
CA GLN A 252 15.62 -19.85 -5.30
C GLN A 252 14.32 -19.08 -5.04
N ASP A 253 13.91 -18.90 -3.77
CA ASP A 253 12.68 -18.21 -3.42
C ASP A 253 12.94 -16.70 -3.26
N GLY A 254 12.59 -15.94 -4.30
CA GLY A 254 12.68 -14.49 -4.34
C GLY A 254 11.77 -13.77 -3.34
N PHE A 255 10.82 -14.45 -2.73
CA PHE A 255 9.93 -13.89 -1.72
C PHE A 255 10.41 -14.13 -0.29
N THR A 256 11.35 -15.06 -0.04
CA THR A 256 11.76 -15.48 1.32
C THR A 256 12.06 -14.31 2.26
N GLN A 257 12.87 -13.33 1.83
CA GLN A 257 13.25 -12.21 2.70
C GLN A 257 12.06 -11.29 3.04
N VAL A 258 11.20 -11.01 2.06
CA VAL A 258 10.00 -10.19 2.25
C VAL A 258 8.98 -10.93 3.12
N ARG A 259 8.78 -12.24 2.88
CA ARG A 259 7.93 -13.12 3.69
C ARG A 259 8.33 -13.09 5.16
N LYS A 260 9.60 -13.37 5.46
CA LYS A 260 10.16 -13.34 6.82
C LYS A 260 9.98 -11.97 7.48
N GLN A 261 10.19 -10.89 6.73
CA GLN A 261 9.99 -9.53 7.24
C GLN A 261 8.52 -9.23 7.56
N VAL A 262 7.58 -9.57 6.66
CA VAL A 262 6.15 -9.32 6.87
C VAL A 262 5.64 -10.08 8.09
N ARG A 263 6.01 -11.37 8.26
CA ARG A 263 5.65 -12.15 9.45
C ARG A 263 6.15 -11.48 10.74
N ALA A 264 7.44 -11.16 10.80
CA ALA A 264 8.05 -10.55 11.98
C ALA A 264 7.47 -9.16 12.34
N LEU A 265 7.03 -8.39 11.32
CA LEU A 265 6.35 -7.11 11.53
C LEU A 265 4.88 -7.30 11.96
N ALA A 266 4.17 -8.26 11.35
CA ALA A 266 2.79 -8.60 11.68
C ALA A 266 2.65 -9.11 13.12
N GLU A 267 3.54 -9.99 13.58
CA GLU A 267 3.56 -10.50 14.97
C GLU A 267 3.63 -9.38 16.02
N LYS A 268 4.32 -8.28 15.69
CA LYS A 268 4.48 -7.12 16.58
C LYS A 268 3.36 -6.09 16.42
N PHE A 269 2.51 -6.24 15.42
CA PHE A 269 1.41 -5.32 15.14
C PHE A 269 0.14 -5.83 15.83
N LYS A 270 -0.49 -4.98 16.65
CA LYS A 270 -1.68 -5.37 17.42
C LYS A 270 -2.95 -5.48 16.56
N GLY A 271 -2.97 -4.84 15.40
CA GLY A 271 -4.09 -4.87 14.46
C GLY A 271 -4.05 -6.07 13.50
N LYS A 272 -4.95 -6.06 12.52
CA LYS A 272 -5.01 -7.08 11.46
C LYS A 272 -4.19 -6.65 10.24
N VAL A 273 -3.47 -7.58 9.64
CA VAL A 273 -2.77 -7.38 8.36
C VAL A 273 -3.48 -8.22 7.32
N LEU A 274 -3.97 -7.62 6.24
CA LEU A 274 -4.55 -8.33 5.11
C LEU A 274 -3.60 -8.22 3.91
N LEU A 275 -3.17 -9.36 3.38
CA LEU A 275 -2.41 -9.47 2.16
C LEU A 275 -3.38 -9.76 1.02
N ILE A 276 -3.33 -8.96 -0.04
CA ILE A 276 -4.14 -9.14 -1.24
C ILE A 276 -3.19 -9.27 -2.43
N ASP A 277 -3.28 -10.38 -3.14
CA ASP A 277 -2.47 -10.62 -4.33
C ASP A 277 -3.29 -11.13 -5.51
N ASN A 278 -2.63 -11.41 -6.62
CA ASN A 278 -3.25 -11.77 -7.89
C ASN A 278 -3.11 -13.27 -8.25
N GLN A 279 -2.74 -14.08 -7.27
CA GLN A 279 -2.49 -15.52 -7.41
C GLN A 279 -3.68 -16.38 -6.97
N GLY A 280 -4.87 -15.79 -6.80
CA GLY A 280 -6.09 -16.53 -6.50
C GLY A 280 -6.47 -17.51 -7.63
N ASP A 281 -7.09 -18.62 -7.23
CA ASP A 281 -7.71 -19.57 -8.16
C ASP A 281 -9.10 -19.06 -8.55
N GLY A 282 -9.35 -18.97 -9.85
CA GLY A 282 -10.66 -18.57 -10.38
C GLY A 282 -11.75 -19.65 -10.29
N LYS A 283 -11.41 -20.87 -9.83
CA LYS A 283 -12.37 -21.99 -9.70
C LYS A 283 -13.00 -22.09 -8.31
N THR A 284 -12.36 -21.52 -7.30
CA THR A 284 -12.83 -21.55 -5.91
C THR A 284 -13.43 -20.22 -5.55
N ALA A 285 -14.49 -20.24 -4.72
CA ALA A 285 -15.02 -19.01 -4.17
C ALA A 285 -13.92 -18.25 -3.39
N PRO A 286 -13.81 -16.93 -3.58
CA PRO A 286 -12.83 -16.12 -2.87
C PRO A 286 -13.08 -16.20 -1.37
N ALA A 287 -12.01 -16.29 -0.59
CA ALA A 287 -12.09 -16.33 0.86
C ALA A 287 -10.85 -15.67 1.48
N ILE A 288 -11.05 -15.01 2.62
CA ILE A 288 -9.93 -14.52 3.43
C ILE A 288 -9.48 -15.65 4.37
N THR A 289 -8.29 -16.17 4.16
CA THR A 289 -7.69 -17.18 5.04
C THR A 289 -6.82 -16.50 6.09
N TRP A 290 -6.99 -16.87 7.36
CA TRP A 290 -6.32 -16.20 8.49
C TRP A 290 -5.33 -17.12 9.20
N HIS A 291 -4.14 -16.61 9.47
CA HIS A 291 -3.17 -17.15 10.42
C HIS A 291 -2.86 -16.08 11.47
N GLY A 292 -3.39 -16.24 12.68
CA GLY A 292 -3.28 -15.24 13.75
C GLY A 292 -3.90 -13.89 13.36
N ASN A 293 -3.06 -12.86 13.21
CA ASN A 293 -3.48 -11.53 12.77
C ASN A 293 -3.18 -11.23 11.29
N LEU A 294 -2.66 -12.21 10.55
CA LEU A 294 -2.32 -12.08 9.13
C LEU A 294 -3.35 -12.85 8.30
N GLY A 295 -4.09 -12.12 7.46
CA GLY A 295 -5.07 -12.62 6.53
C GLY A 295 -4.54 -12.59 5.10
N HIS A 296 -5.03 -13.47 4.25
CA HIS A 296 -4.68 -13.54 2.84
C HIS A 296 -5.93 -13.66 1.98
N LEU A 297 -5.97 -12.90 0.90
CA LEU A 297 -6.97 -12.95 -0.16
C LEU A 297 -6.24 -12.99 -1.51
N GLY A 298 -6.25 -14.14 -2.17
CA GLY A 298 -5.84 -14.24 -3.57
C GLY A 298 -6.99 -13.81 -4.47
N LEU A 299 -6.80 -12.75 -5.25
CA LEU A 299 -7.76 -12.29 -6.26
C LEU A 299 -7.76 -13.29 -7.42
N GLY A 300 -8.95 -13.78 -7.76
CA GLY A 300 -9.21 -14.58 -8.94
C GLY A 300 -9.27 -13.74 -10.21
N ALA A 301 -10.12 -14.15 -11.16
CA ALA A 301 -10.15 -13.58 -12.50
C ALA A 301 -10.93 -12.26 -12.63
N GLU A 302 -11.59 -11.73 -11.60
CA GLU A 302 -12.44 -10.55 -11.76
C GLU A 302 -12.15 -9.46 -10.74
N TRP A 303 -12.90 -9.43 -9.63
CA TRP A 303 -12.79 -8.39 -8.62
C TRP A 303 -13.39 -8.89 -7.31
N GLU A 304 -12.98 -8.27 -6.21
CA GLU A 304 -13.51 -8.51 -4.88
C GLU A 304 -13.84 -7.19 -4.21
N ALA A 305 -14.96 -7.12 -3.51
CA ALA A 305 -15.26 -6.02 -2.59
C ALA A 305 -15.01 -6.48 -1.15
N VAL A 306 -14.22 -5.70 -0.41
CA VAL A 306 -13.88 -5.99 0.98
C VAL A 306 -14.54 -4.93 1.86
N ARG A 307 -15.41 -5.38 2.75
CA ARG A 307 -15.99 -4.56 3.80
C ARG A 307 -14.99 -4.41 4.95
N VAL A 308 -14.81 -3.17 5.38
CA VAL A 308 -14.01 -2.79 6.54
C VAL A 308 -14.97 -2.36 7.65
N GLN A 309 -14.90 -3.03 8.80
CA GLN A 309 -15.72 -2.74 9.96
C GLN A 309 -14.88 -2.37 11.19
N PRO A 310 -14.54 -1.07 11.34
CA PRO A 310 -13.82 -0.54 12.51
C PRO A 310 -14.45 -0.96 13.84
N GLY A 311 -13.61 -1.32 14.81
CA GLY A 311 -13.98 -1.78 16.14
C GLY A 311 -14.52 -3.22 16.19
N SER A 312 -14.61 -3.92 15.06
CA SER A 312 -15.03 -5.32 14.98
C SER A 312 -13.84 -6.28 15.10
N GLY A 313 -14.06 -7.45 15.73
CA GLY A 313 -13.10 -8.56 15.68
C GLY A 313 -12.89 -9.11 14.26
N ALA A 314 -13.89 -8.94 13.39
CA ALA A 314 -13.83 -9.22 11.96
C ALA A 314 -13.66 -7.90 11.19
N LEU A 315 -12.47 -7.29 11.29
CA LEU A 315 -12.17 -6.00 10.67
C LEU A 315 -12.35 -6.02 9.14
N PHE A 316 -12.02 -7.14 8.48
CA PHE A 316 -12.14 -7.33 7.04
C PHE A 316 -13.02 -8.54 6.74
N THR A 317 -14.03 -8.35 5.91
CA THR A 317 -14.89 -9.42 5.38
C THR A 317 -15.11 -9.20 3.89
N LEU A 318 -15.25 -10.28 3.12
CA LEU A 318 -15.74 -10.16 1.75
C LEU A 318 -17.21 -9.72 1.76
N VAL A 319 -17.60 -9.05 0.69
CA VAL A 319 -18.98 -8.69 0.41
C VAL A 319 -19.51 -9.80 -0.48
N ASP A 320 -20.50 -10.55 0.00
CA ASP A 320 -21.04 -11.67 -0.77
C ASP A 320 -21.63 -11.14 -2.08
N GLY A 321 -21.07 -11.55 -3.22
CA GLY A 321 -21.56 -11.21 -4.56
C GLY A 321 -22.87 -11.91 -4.94
N ALA A 322 -23.79 -12.11 -3.99
CA ALA A 322 -24.97 -12.96 -4.14
C ALA A 322 -26.32 -12.21 -4.16
N ASP A 323 -26.32 -10.87 -4.18
CA ASP A 323 -27.55 -10.08 -4.36
C ASP A 323 -27.72 -9.51 -5.79
N ALA A 324 -26.88 -9.92 -6.74
CA ALA A 324 -27.16 -9.73 -8.17
C ALA A 324 -28.18 -10.79 -8.64
N ALA A 325 -29.45 -10.61 -8.28
CA ALA A 325 -30.59 -11.34 -8.83
C ALA A 325 -31.22 -10.55 -10.00
N PRO A 326 -31.94 -11.24 -10.92
CA PRO A 326 -31.69 -11.29 -12.36
C PRO A 326 -31.94 -10.02 -13.18
#